data_AF-A0A1K0IG84-F1
#
_entry.id   AF-A0A1K0IG84-F1
#
_cell.length_a   1.000
_cell.length_b   1.000
_cell.length_c   1.000
_cell.angle_alpha   90.00
_cell.angle_beta   90.00
_cell.angle_gamma   90.00
#
_symmetry.space_group_name_H-M   'P 1'
#
loop_
_entity.id
_entity.type
_entity.pdbx_description
1 polymer ?
#
loop_
_entity_poly.entity_id
_entity_poly.type
_entity_poly.pdbx_seq_one_letter_code
_entity_poly.pdbx_strand_id
1 'polypeptide(L)' 'MTFPGQTSDIAGAVAFMASEHARYITGTTLFVTGGRYG' A
#
# COMPACT_ATOMS: atom_id res chain seq x y z
N MET A 1 0.50 18.45 -2.30
CA MET A 1 -0.96 18.23 -2.22
C MET A 1 -1.18 17.07 -1.27
N THR A 2 -1.77 17.31 -0.09
CA THR A 2 -2.05 16.25 0.88
C THR A 2 -3.45 15.73 0.61
N PHE A 3 -3.56 14.56 -0.01
CA PHE A 3 -4.84 13.89 -0.19
C PHE A 3 -5.23 13.20 1.13
N PRO A 4 -6.46 13.35 1.63
CA PRO A 4 -6.90 12.65 2.82
C PRO A 4 -6.95 11.15 2.54
N GLY A 5 -6.27 10.36 3.36
CA GLY A 5 -6.26 8.90 3.22
C GLY A 5 -7.68 8.34 3.28
N GLN A 6 -7.99 7.45 2.36
CA GLN A 6 -9.27 6.75 2.24
C GLN A 6 -9.08 5.26 2.48
N THR A 7 -10.17 4.57 2.84
CA THR A 7 -10.17 3.11 2.97
C THR A 7 -9.78 2.41 1.66
N SER A 8 -10.11 3.02 0.51
CA SER A 8 -9.74 2.53 -0.82
C SER A 8 -8.23 2.50 -1.05
N ASP A 9 -7.46 3.38 -0.41
CA ASP A 9 -6.01 3.44 -0.59
C ASP A 9 -5.34 2.20 0.04
N ILE A 10 -5.80 1.82 1.23
CA ILE A 10 -5.37 0.59 1.90
C ILE A 10 -5.88 -0.65 1.13
N ALA A 11 -7.15 -0.65 0.73
CA ALA A 11 -7.73 -1.78 0.00
C ALA A 11 -6.99 -2.05 -1.32
N GLY A 12 -6.63 -1.00 -2.07
CA GLY A 12 -5.82 -1.12 -3.29
C GLY A 12 -4.42 -1.66 -3.03
N ALA A 13 -3.74 -1.18 -1.98
CA ALA A 13 -2.43 -1.69 -1.59
C ALA A 13 -2.49 -3.17 -1.19
N VAL A 14 -3.51 -3.58 -0.43
CA VAL A 14 -3.72 -4.99 -0.05
C VAL A 14 -4.05 -5.84 -1.28
N ALA A 15 -4.91 -5.36 -2.18
CA ALA A 15 -5.25 -6.06 -3.41
C ALA A 15 -4.02 -6.29 -4.30
N PHE A 16 -3.12 -5.29 -4.40
CA PHE A 16 -1.84 -5.44 -5.08
C PHE A 16 -0.97 -6.52 -4.40
N MET A 17 -0.80 -6.45 -3.08
CA MET A 17 0.00 -7.42 -2.31
C MET A 17 -0.53 -8.85 -2.42
N ALA A 18 -1.85 -9.02 -2.57
CA ALA A 18 -2.49 -10.31 -2.76
C ALA A 18 -2.41 -10.83 -4.21
N SER A 19 -1.98 -10.01 -5.17
CA SER A 19 -1.94 -10.36 -6.59
C SER A 19 -0.63 -11.05 -7.00
N GLU A 20 -0.64 -11.70 -8.17
CA GLU A 20 0.57 -12.30 -8.76
C GLU A 20 1.69 -11.28 -9.01
N HIS A 21 1.35 -10.00 -9.17
CA HIS A 21 2.32 -8.93 -9.38
C HIS A 21 3.24 -8.72 -8.17
N ALA A 22 2.79 -9.10 -6.96
CA ALA A 22 3.57 -8.97 -5.73
C ALA A 22 4.31 -10.28 -5.34
N ARG A 23 4.39 -11.29 -6.22
CA ARG A 23 4.91 -12.64 -5.89
C ARG A 23 6.34 -12.71 -5.31
N TYR A 24 7.14 -11.66 -5.49
CA TYR A 24 8.51 -11.57 -4.95
C TYR A 24 8.63 -10.58 -3.78
N ILE A 25 7.53 -9.98 -3.33
CA ILE A 25 7.50 -9.02 -2.23
C ILE A 25 7.04 -9.76 -0.98
N THR A 26 7.98 -10.08 -0.09
CA THR A 26 7.71 -10.78 1.17
C THR A 26 8.65 -10.28 2.28
N GLY A 27 8.27 -10.52 3.55
CA GLY A 27 9.09 -10.14 4.71
C GLY A 27 9.29 -8.63 4.88
N THR A 28 8.42 -7.81 4.28
CA THR A 28 8.54 -6.35 4.29
C THR A 28 7.28 -5.68 4.82
N THR A 29 7.42 -4.44 5.26
CA THR A 29 6.30 -3.56 5.64
C THR A 29 6.03 -2.56 4.52
N LEU A 30 4.79 -2.54 4.02
CA LEU A 30 4.35 -1.57 3.01
C LEU A 30 3.70 -0.37 3.69
N PHE A 31 4.34 0.80 3.63
CA PHE A 31 3.80 2.04 4.18
C PHE A 31 2.84 2.73 3.19
N VAL A 32 1.57 2.87 3.58
CA VAL A 32 0.54 3.57 2.79
C VAL A 32 0.14 4.85 3.54
N THR A 33 1.04 5.84 3.53
CA THR A 33 0.94 7.03 4.41
C THR A 33 0.75 8.35 3.64
N GLY A 34 0.60 8.30 2.31
CA GLY A 34 0.58 9.50 1.47
C GLY A 34 1.91 10.27 1.48
N GLY A 35 3.02 9.60 1.80
CA GLY A 35 4.35 10.21 1.88
C GLY A 35 4.65 10.93 3.21
N ARG A 36 3.82 10.73 4.24
CA ARG A 36 3.98 11.41 5.53
C ARG A 36 5.06 10.77 6.42
N TYR A 37 5.30 9.47 6.26
CA TYR A 37 6.29 8.70 7.02
C TYR A 37 6.88 7.60 6.13
N GLY A 38 8.17 7.32 6.31
CA GLY A 38 8.91 6.21 5.71
C GLY A 38 9.81 5.55 6.74
#